data_AF-A0A836FWQ5-F1
#
_entry.id   AF-A0A836FWQ5-F1
#
_cell.length_a   1.000
_cell.length_b   1.000
_cell.length_c   1.000
_cell.angle_alpha   90.00
_cell.angle_beta   90.00
_cell.angle_gamma   90.00
#
_symmetry.space_group_name_H-M   'P 1'
#
loop_
_entity.id
_entity.type
_entity.pdbx_description
1 polymer ?
#
loop_
_entity_poly.entity_id
_entity_poly.type
_entity_poly.pdbx_seq_one_letter_code
_entity_poly.pdbx_strand_id
1 'polypeptide(L)'
;MQPAPREGGTVGSQKCRWRRCSLEHEETVHLCAATKVGGIEPNVPTAFRPPHSLHSLFFLLPPLPLAKKLKYSHEQLRRPPYLTASSCIPATATLASFRGSAPAFPKAGATHIVRDVDRPGSKVNKKEVVEPLTILEALPMVIAGIVGYRQTPVGLKTIGTVWAHHTSVEFRRRYYKNWKQSAQLAFTRQKQFANTKEGKVAEARTLNAFAKKASVIRVIAHTQLRKLRNHRVRVKKAHVQEIQINGGNIAAKIALAKSLLEKEVRVDSVFQQSEACDVCSVTKGHGTEGVVKRWGVACLPRKTHRGLRKVACIGAWHPARVMYTVARAGQHGYHHRTQLNKKIYQIGRTVAVEPNQATTTYDLTAKTITPMGGFVGYGTVRNDYVMLKGSVSGPRRRVMILRRPMAPQTSRQLKEKIVLKFIDTSSKIGHGRFQTKKEKNQWFGPLKKDHIRREERLRKERAARAVERKAKTAKK
;
A
#
# COMPACT_ATOMS: atom_id res chain seq x y z
N MET A 1 43.06 -8.21 -53.42
CA MET A 1 42.84 -9.13 -52.27
C MET A 1 41.78 -8.53 -51.36
N GLN A 2 40.59 -9.10 -51.36
CA GLN A 2 39.49 -8.75 -50.45
C GLN A 2 39.75 -9.29 -49.05
N PRO A 3 39.20 -8.67 -48.00
CA PRO A 3 38.73 -9.39 -46.83
C PRO A 3 37.20 -9.34 -46.74
N ALA A 4 36.62 -10.53 -46.51
CA ALA A 4 35.19 -10.85 -46.51
C ALA A 4 34.37 -10.13 -45.42
N PRO A 5 33.05 -9.94 -45.62
CA PRO A 5 32.16 -9.30 -44.65
C PRO A 5 31.78 -10.26 -43.51
N ARG A 6 31.80 -9.75 -42.27
CA ARG A 6 31.30 -10.46 -41.08
C ARG A 6 29.77 -10.36 -41.04
N GLU A 7 29.11 -11.51 -41.05
CA GLU A 7 27.66 -11.65 -40.90
C GLU A 7 27.17 -11.10 -39.55
N GLY A 8 26.21 -10.18 -39.62
CA GLY A 8 25.44 -9.69 -38.48
C GLY A 8 24.28 -10.63 -38.18
N GLY A 9 24.41 -11.44 -37.13
CA GLY A 9 23.32 -12.25 -36.59
C GLY A 9 22.21 -11.37 -36.00
N THR A 10 21.07 -11.35 -36.69
CA THR A 10 19.81 -10.76 -36.21
C THR A 10 19.23 -11.64 -35.09
N VAL A 11 19.03 -11.07 -33.90
CA VAL A 11 18.31 -11.73 -32.81
C VAL A 11 16.82 -11.76 -33.17
N GLY A 12 16.38 -12.88 -33.76
CA GLY A 12 14.99 -13.19 -34.00
C GLY A 12 14.19 -13.25 -32.70
N SER A 13 13.27 -12.30 -32.53
CA SER A 13 12.21 -12.35 -31.53
C SER A 13 11.26 -13.51 -31.87
N GLN A 14 11.45 -14.68 -31.25
CA GLN A 14 10.43 -15.73 -31.27
C GLN A 14 9.19 -15.28 -30.48
N LYS A 15 8.14 -14.89 -31.21
CA LYS A 15 6.77 -14.84 -30.72
C LYS A 15 6.33 -16.28 -30.39
N CYS A 16 6.31 -16.65 -29.12
CA CYS A 16 5.56 -17.84 -28.68
C CYS A 16 4.07 -17.63 -28.92
N ARG A 17 3.57 -18.24 -30.00
CA ARG A 17 2.15 -18.39 -30.32
C ARG A 17 1.59 -19.49 -29.41
N TRP A 18 0.87 -19.11 -28.36
CA TRP A 18 0.16 -20.07 -27.52
C TRP A 18 -1.01 -20.67 -28.30
N ARG A 19 -0.92 -21.97 -28.63
CA ARG A 19 -2.10 -22.76 -29.01
C ARG A 19 -2.94 -22.98 -27.75
N ARG A 20 -4.21 -22.62 -27.88
CA ARG A 20 -5.28 -22.88 -26.92
C ARG A 20 -5.56 -24.38 -26.98
N CYS A 21 -5.10 -25.14 -25.98
CA CYS A 21 -5.47 -26.54 -25.82
C CYS A 21 -6.72 -26.58 -24.95
N SER A 22 -7.82 -27.00 -25.57
CA SER A 22 -9.10 -27.30 -24.93
C SER A 22 -8.88 -28.46 -23.96
N LEU A 23 -9.06 -28.22 -22.66
CA LEU A 23 -9.14 -29.27 -21.66
C LEU A 23 -10.62 -29.56 -21.44
N GLU A 24 -11.09 -30.64 -22.08
CA GLU A 24 -12.32 -31.31 -21.71
C GLU A 24 -12.19 -31.81 -20.26
N HIS A 25 -13.19 -31.48 -19.44
CA HIS A 25 -13.33 -31.97 -18.08
C HIS A 25 -14.05 -33.31 -18.14
N GLU A 26 -13.36 -34.40 -17.78
CA GLU A 26 -14.05 -35.59 -17.27
C GLU A 26 -14.21 -35.44 -15.76
N GLU A 27 -15.47 -35.25 -15.36
CA GLU A 27 -15.92 -35.29 -13.98
C GLU A 27 -16.02 -36.74 -13.51
N THR A 28 -15.20 -37.14 -12.55
CA THR A 28 -15.47 -38.33 -11.73
C THR A 28 -16.02 -37.86 -10.38
N VAL A 29 -17.35 -37.93 -10.28
CA VAL A 29 -18.14 -37.67 -9.08
C VAL A 29 -18.01 -38.88 -8.16
N HIS A 30 -17.29 -38.75 -7.03
CA HIS A 30 -17.44 -39.68 -5.92
C HIS A 30 -18.65 -39.26 -5.08
N LEU A 31 -19.75 -40.00 -5.24
CA LEU A 31 -20.91 -39.97 -4.35
C LEU A 31 -20.49 -40.38 -2.93
N CYS A 32 -20.76 -39.50 -1.97
CA CYS A 32 -20.77 -39.80 -0.55
C CYS A 32 -22.17 -40.34 -0.20
N ALA A 33 -22.31 -41.64 -0.05
CA ALA A 33 -23.55 -42.26 0.43
C ALA A 33 -23.53 -42.28 1.97
N ALA A 34 -24.45 -41.52 2.56
CA ALA A 34 -24.76 -41.58 3.97
C ALA A 34 -25.61 -42.83 4.26
N THR A 35 -25.15 -43.68 5.18
CA THR A 35 -25.99 -44.66 5.85
C THR A 35 -25.86 -44.47 7.36
N LYS A 36 -26.98 -44.06 7.96
CA LYS A 36 -27.26 -44.13 9.40
C LYS A 36 -27.31 -45.60 9.80
N VAL A 37 -26.53 -46.01 10.79
CA VAL A 37 -26.86 -47.16 11.63
C VAL A 37 -26.55 -46.78 13.07
N GLY A 38 -27.59 -46.76 13.91
CA GLY A 38 -27.49 -46.57 15.34
C GLY A 38 -27.28 -47.89 16.08
N GLY A 39 -26.60 -47.78 17.21
CA GLY A 39 -26.72 -48.56 18.46
C GLY A 39 -26.94 -50.07 18.40
N ILE A 40 -26.03 -50.81 19.03
CA ILE A 40 -26.24 -51.61 20.26
C ILE A 40 -24.95 -52.43 20.52
N GLU A 41 -24.34 -52.21 21.69
CA GLU A 41 -23.38 -53.10 22.37
C GLU A 41 -24.16 -54.08 23.29
N PRO A 42 -23.55 -55.05 24.03
CA PRO A 42 -22.37 -55.91 23.80
C PRO A 42 -22.66 -57.39 24.21
N ASN A 43 -21.73 -58.35 23.97
CA ASN A 43 -21.31 -59.41 24.93
C ASN A 43 -20.40 -60.51 24.30
N VAL A 44 -19.11 -60.48 24.68
CA VAL A 44 -18.17 -61.51 25.22
C VAL A 44 -18.55 -63.03 25.11
N PRO A 45 -17.63 -64.02 25.21
CA PRO A 45 -16.34 -64.34 24.53
C PRO A 45 -16.24 -65.82 24.04
N THR A 46 -15.13 -66.22 23.38
CA THR A 46 -14.28 -67.42 23.64
C THR A 46 -13.71 -68.14 22.39
N ALA A 47 -12.39 -68.30 22.43
CA ALA A 47 -11.53 -69.40 21.96
C ALA A 47 -11.81 -70.09 20.62
N PHE A 48 -10.87 -69.99 19.68
CA PHE A 48 -10.23 -71.16 19.04
C PHE A 48 -8.89 -70.77 18.40
N ARG A 49 -7.82 -71.51 18.72
CA ARG A 49 -6.47 -71.37 18.14
C ARG A 49 -6.45 -71.82 16.67
N PRO A 50 -5.71 -71.17 15.75
CA PRO A 50 -5.27 -71.82 14.52
C PRO A 50 -3.88 -72.47 14.70
N PRO A 51 -3.60 -73.59 13.99
CA PRO A 51 -2.33 -74.28 14.06
C PRO A 51 -1.26 -73.62 13.16
N HIS A 52 -0.06 -74.15 13.35
CA HIS A 52 1.24 -73.69 12.94
C HIS A 52 1.48 -73.41 11.45
N SER A 53 2.55 -72.63 11.26
CA SER A 53 3.48 -72.58 10.13
C SER A 53 2.94 -72.03 8.81
N LEU A 54 3.31 -70.77 8.54
CA LEU A 54 4.08 -70.39 7.36
C LEU A 54 4.84 -69.09 7.68
N HIS A 55 6.07 -69.25 8.13
CA HIS A 55 7.07 -68.18 8.05
C HIS A 55 7.36 -67.95 6.56
N SER A 56 7.01 -66.79 6.02
CA SER A 56 7.91 -66.03 5.12
C SER A 56 7.22 -64.77 4.59
N LEU A 57 8.03 -63.70 4.53
CA LEU A 57 7.78 -62.46 3.77
C LEU A 57 6.78 -61.45 4.35
N PHE A 58 6.99 -61.07 5.62
CA PHE A 58 6.79 -59.67 5.98
C PHE A 58 7.83 -58.82 5.23
N PHE A 59 7.47 -58.38 4.02
CA PHE A 59 8.19 -57.30 3.35
C PHE A 59 8.09 -56.06 4.24
N LEU A 60 9.18 -55.79 4.95
CA LEU A 60 9.54 -54.49 5.47
C LEU A 60 9.37 -53.46 4.34
N LEU A 61 8.21 -52.79 4.29
CA LEU A 61 8.13 -51.49 3.66
C LEU A 61 9.14 -50.61 4.39
N PRO A 62 10.22 -50.15 3.72
CA PRO A 62 11.18 -49.28 4.38
C PRO A 62 10.41 -48.05 4.86
N PRO A 63 10.67 -47.56 6.09
CA PRO A 63 10.04 -46.33 6.55
C PRO A 63 10.33 -45.26 5.50
N LEU A 64 9.26 -44.66 4.96
CA LEU A 64 9.35 -43.48 4.09
C LEU A 64 10.42 -42.55 4.67
N PRO A 65 11.37 -42.02 3.87
CA PRO A 65 12.48 -41.23 4.39
C PRO A 65 11.94 -39.94 4.99
N LEU A 66 11.57 -40.01 6.26
CA LEU A 66 11.23 -38.87 7.08
C LEU A 66 12.53 -38.11 7.31
N ALA A 67 12.45 -36.78 7.18
CA ALA A 67 13.60 -35.93 7.47
C ALA A 67 14.13 -36.27 8.87
N LYS A 68 15.45 -36.53 8.99
CA LYS A 68 16.11 -36.92 10.26
C LYS A 68 15.77 -35.98 11.44
N LYS A 69 15.41 -34.73 11.16
CA LYS A 69 14.79 -33.79 12.10
C LYS A 69 13.70 -33.00 11.38
N LEU A 70 12.53 -32.88 12.02
CA LEU A 70 11.44 -32.04 11.54
C LEU A 70 11.80 -30.56 11.74
N LYS A 71 11.57 -29.77 10.69
CA LYS A 71 11.66 -28.31 10.71
C LYS A 71 10.45 -27.75 9.98
N TYR A 72 9.98 -26.58 10.40
CA TYR A 72 8.97 -25.86 9.64
C TYR A 72 9.50 -25.54 8.24
N SER A 73 8.61 -25.61 7.25
CA SER A 73 8.93 -25.14 5.90
C SER A 73 9.33 -23.67 5.93
N HIS A 74 10.38 -23.32 5.18
CA HIS A 74 10.97 -21.97 5.22
C HIS A 74 10.03 -20.82 4.78
N GLU A 75 8.88 -21.08 4.13
CA GLU A 75 7.92 -20.03 3.80
C GLU A 75 6.45 -20.53 3.74
N GLN A 76 5.51 -19.58 3.81
CA GLN A 76 4.10 -19.80 3.48
C GLN A 76 3.95 -20.13 1.98
N LEU A 77 3.74 -21.40 1.66
CA LEU A 77 3.54 -21.93 0.30
C LEU A 77 2.35 -21.33 -0.47
N ARG A 78 1.52 -20.49 0.16
CA ARG A 78 0.30 -19.89 -0.39
C ARG A 78 0.51 -18.63 -1.24
N ARG A 79 1.75 -18.24 -1.55
CA ARG A 79 2.06 -16.98 -2.25
C ARG A 79 2.89 -17.05 -3.56
N PRO A 80 2.96 -18.16 -4.32
CA PRO A 80 3.43 -18.11 -5.70
C PRO A 80 2.35 -17.48 -6.62
N PRO A 81 2.75 -16.80 -7.72
CA PRO A 81 4.11 -16.56 -8.17
C PRO A 81 4.75 -15.32 -7.52
N TYR A 82 6.03 -15.44 -7.13
CA TYR A 82 6.85 -14.33 -6.60
C TYR A 82 7.49 -13.56 -7.75
N LEU A 83 6.65 -12.79 -8.46
CA LEU A 83 7.03 -11.94 -9.57
C LEU A 83 6.91 -10.47 -9.18
N THR A 84 7.51 -9.62 -10.02
CA THR A 84 7.32 -8.16 -9.93
C THR A 84 5.83 -7.85 -10.05
N ALA A 85 5.32 -6.98 -9.17
CA ALA A 85 3.96 -6.51 -9.28
C ALA A 85 3.75 -5.84 -10.65
N SER A 86 2.66 -6.16 -11.33
CA SER A 86 2.33 -5.62 -12.65
C SER A 86 2.12 -4.10 -12.66
N SER A 87 1.89 -3.50 -11.49
CA SER A 87 1.59 -2.07 -11.35
C SER A 87 2.32 -1.44 -10.16
N CYS A 88 2.71 -0.17 -10.36
CA CYS A 88 3.34 0.64 -9.31
C CYS A 88 2.34 1.12 -8.25
N ILE A 89 1.04 1.10 -8.58
CA ILE A 89 -0.08 1.42 -7.70
C ILE A 89 -0.66 0.08 -7.25
N PRO A 90 -0.82 -0.17 -5.95
CA PRO A 90 -1.41 -1.41 -5.48
C PRO A 90 -2.86 -1.54 -5.99
N ALA A 91 -3.34 -2.76 -6.15
CA ALA A 91 -4.70 -3.04 -6.56
C ALA A 91 -5.49 -3.60 -5.36
N THR A 92 -6.64 -3.02 -5.06
CA THR A 92 -7.59 -3.62 -4.11
C THR A 92 -8.35 -4.75 -4.80
N ALA A 93 -7.86 -5.98 -4.64
CA ALA A 93 -8.47 -7.18 -5.21
C ALA A 93 -9.86 -7.49 -4.61
N THR A 94 -10.04 -7.20 -3.32
CA THR A 94 -11.31 -7.34 -2.60
C THR A 94 -11.64 -6.05 -1.87
N LEU A 95 -12.91 -5.65 -1.92
CA LEU A 95 -13.42 -4.48 -1.23
C LEU A 95 -14.35 -4.97 -0.11
N ALA A 96 -14.16 -4.43 1.11
CA ALA A 96 -15.02 -4.74 2.25
C ALA A 96 -16.47 -4.32 1.95
N SER A 97 -17.43 -4.98 2.61
CA SER A 97 -18.88 -4.76 2.49
C SER A 97 -19.37 -3.45 3.13
N PHE A 98 -18.51 -2.67 3.80
CA PHE A 98 -18.89 -1.44 4.50
C PHE A 98 -17.99 -0.26 4.14
N ARG A 99 -18.57 0.95 4.12
CA ARG A 99 -18.15 2.23 3.47
C ARG A 99 -16.67 2.39 3.05
N GLY A 100 -16.41 2.50 1.74
CA GLY A 100 -15.28 3.25 1.15
C GLY A 100 -13.84 2.75 1.39
N SER A 101 -13.07 2.55 0.32
CA SER A 101 -11.60 2.55 0.36
C SER A 101 -11.07 3.95 0.02
N ALA A 102 -10.14 4.53 0.79
CA ALA A 102 -9.55 5.83 0.43
C ALA A 102 -8.23 5.65 -0.37
N PRO A 103 -8.14 6.24 -1.58
CA PRO A 103 -6.94 6.18 -2.41
C PRO A 103 -5.70 6.88 -1.83
N ALA A 104 -4.56 6.24 -2.11
CA ALA A 104 -3.34 6.85 -2.59
C ALA A 104 -2.63 7.92 -1.71
N PHE A 105 -2.04 7.46 -0.61
CA PHE A 105 -1.17 8.25 0.25
C PHE A 105 0.31 7.99 -0.08
N PRO A 106 1.10 8.97 -0.52
CA PRO A 106 2.55 8.83 -0.55
C PRO A 106 3.11 8.66 0.87
N LYS A 107 3.87 7.58 1.09
CA LYS A 107 4.61 7.39 2.34
C LYS A 107 5.65 8.48 2.51
N ALA A 108 5.51 9.34 3.51
CA ALA A 108 6.44 10.42 3.79
C ALA A 108 7.69 9.90 4.53
N GLY A 109 7.47 9.17 5.61
CA GLY A 109 8.53 8.67 6.47
C GLY A 109 7.98 7.91 7.68
N ALA A 110 8.83 7.77 8.69
CA ALA A 110 8.49 7.16 9.96
C ALA A 110 9.06 8.01 11.10
N THR A 111 8.39 7.96 12.24
CA THR A 111 8.88 8.54 13.51
C THR A 111 8.39 7.64 14.66
N HIS A 112 8.48 8.10 15.91
CA HIS A 112 7.88 7.44 17.06
C HIS A 112 7.04 8.45 17.87
N ILE A 113 6.15 7.90 18.69
CA ILE A 113 5.32 8.64 19.64
C ILE A 113 5.48 8.09 21.04
N VAL A 114 5.06 8.86 22.03
CA VAL A 114 4.70 8.38 23.36
C VAL A 114 3.20 8.52 23.55
N ARG A 115 2.59 7.48 24.12
CA ARG A 115 1.19 7.49 24.55
C ARG A 115 1.03 6.63 25.79
N ASP A 116 -0.03 6.88 26.55
CA ASP A 116 -0.48 5.94 27.57
C ASP A 116 -1.19 4.76 26.92
N VAL A 117 -1.03 3.59 27.54
CA VAL A 117 -1.71 2.36 27.14
C VAL A 117 -2.84 2.07 28.13
N ASP A 118 -4.08 2.08 27.63
CA ASP A 118 -5.24 1.65 28.40
C ASP A 118 -5.57 0.19 28.04
N ARG A 119 -4.98 -0.74 28.80
CA ARG A 119 -5.16 -2.18 28.63
C ARG A 119 -5.23 -2.86 30.00
N PRO A 120 -6.42 -2.91 30.64
CA PRO A 120 -6.61 -3.63 31.89
C PRO A 120 -6.10 -5.07 31.80
N GLY A 121 -5.33 -5.50 32.80
CA GLY A 121 -4.68 -6.81 32.85
C GLY A 121 -3.28 -6.87 32.21
N SER A 122 -2.83 -5.82 31.51
CA SER A 122 -1.46 -5.76 30.98
C SER A 122 -0.48 -5.16 31.99
N LYS A 123 0.77 -5.65 32.00
CA LYS A 123 1.87 -5.06 32.80
C LYS A 123 2.17 -3.60 32.45
N VAL A 124 1.79 -3.17 31.25
CA VAL A 124 1.95 -1.81 30.72
C VAL A 124 0.68 -0.97 30.82
N ASN A 125 -0.34 -1.42 31.58
CA ASN A 125 -1.55 -0.63 31.77
C ASN A 125 -1.24 0.70 32.46
N LYS A 126 -1.80 1.80 31.96
CA LYS A 126 -1.58 3.17 32.43
C LYS A 126 -0.10 3.59 32.48
N LYS A 127 0.75 2.93 31.70
CA LYS A 127 2.16 3.31 31.52
C LYS A 127 2.36 3.87 30.13
N GLU A 128 3.34 4.75 30.04
CA GLU A 128 3.78 5.32 28.77
C GLU A 128 4.52 4.27 27.95
N VAL A 129 4.17 4.17 26.68
CA VAL A 129 4.84 3.29 25.72
C VAL A 129 5.28 4.09 24.51
N VAL A 130 6.51 3.84 24.09
CA VAL A 130 7.06 4.37 22.84
C VAL A 130 6.66 3.43 21.69
N GLU A 131 5.95 3.95 20.70
CA GLU A 131 5.54 3.15 19.55
C GLU A 131 6.04 3.77 18.23
N PRO A 132 6.63 2.96 17.32
CA PRO A 132 7.01 3.44 16.00
C PRO A 132 5.76 3.65 15.15
N LEU A 133 5.81 4.64 14.27
CA LEU A 133 4.70 5.01 13.41
C LEU A 133 5.18 5.40 12.02
N THR A 134 4.30 5.27 11.05
CA THR A 134 4.52 5.72 9.67
C THR A 134 3.56 6.84 9.32
N ILE A 135 4.10 7.87 8.67
CA ILE A 135 3.35 9.04 8.22
C ILE A 135 3.08 8.91 6.73
N LEU A 136 1.80 9.00 6.40
CA LEU A 136 1.30 8.94 5.05
C LEU A 136 0.68 10.31 4.73
N GLU A 137 1.23 11.03 3.76
CA GLU A 137 0.66 12.31 3.35
C GLU A 137 -0.60 12.06 2.50
N ALA A 138 -1.68 12.74 2.84
CA ALA A 138 -3.03 12.58 2.32
C ALA A 138 -3.39 13.81 1.48
N LEU A 139 -3.52 13.61 0.18
CA LEU A 139 -4.05 14.64 -0.69
C LEU A 139 -5.57 14.49 -0.76
N PRO A 140 -6.35 15.59 -0.78
CA PRO A 140 -7.74 15.50 -1.17
C PRO A 140 -7.84 14.93 -2.59
N MET A 141 -8.91 14.18 -2.83
CA MET A 141 -9.11 13.44 -4.07
C MET A 141 -10.35 13.95 -4.76
N VAL A 142 -10.29 14.08 -6.08
CA VAL A 142 -11.44 14.52 -6.86
C VAL A 142 -12.13 13.30 -7.45
N ILE A 143 -13.45 13.25 -7.34
CA ILE A 143 -14.26 12.24 -8.00
C ILE A 143 -14.55 12.71 -9.43
N ALA A 144 -14.10 11.93 -10.39
CA ALA A 144 -14.20 12.23 -11.82
C ALA A 144 -15.27 11.39 -12.54
N GLY A 145 -15.81 10.34 -11.93
CA GLY A 145 -16.84 9.53 -12.57
C GLY A 145 -17.48 8.49 -11.65
N ILE A 146 -18.51 7.83 -12.17
CA ILE A 146 -19.33 6.81 -11.51
C ILE A 146 -19.40 5.59 -12.42
N VAL A 147 -19.19 4.40 -11.86
CA VAL A 147 -19.24 3.12 -12.56
C VAL A 147 -20.26 2.21 -11.90
N GLY A 148 -21.14 1.63 -12.70
CA GLY A 148 -22.08 0.60 -12.26
C GLY A 148 -21.64 -0.78 -12.72
N TYR A 149 -21.66 -1.76 -11.81
CA TYR A 149 -21.42 -3.17 -12.09
C TYR A 149 -22.70 -3.97 -11.89
N ARG A 150 -23.02 -4.83 -12.86
CA ARG A 150 -24.06 -5.87 -12.72
C ARG A 150 -23.45 -7.21 -12.39
N GLN A 151 -24.17 -8.01 -11.63
CA GLN A 151 -23.83 -9.41 -11.39
C GLN A 151 -24.26 -10.26 -12.60
N THR A 152 -23.33 -11.06 -13.10
CA THR A 152 -23.59 -12.13 -14.07
C THR A 152 -23.05 -13.44 -13.51
N PRO A 153 -23.45 -14.61 -14.04
CA PRO A 153 -22.91 -15.90 -13.56
C PRO A 153 -21.38 -16.00 -13.62
N VAL A 154 -20.75 -15.31 -14.58
CA VAL A 154 -19.29 -15.23 -14.74
C VAL A 154 -18.62 -14.31 -13.71
N GLY A 155 -19.34 -13.32 -13.18
CA GLY A 155 -18.81 -12.34 -12.23
C GLY A 155 -19.41 -10.94 -12.40
N LEU A 156 -18.72 -9.91 -11.91
CA LEU A 156 -19.18 -8.53 -12.04
C LEU A 156 -18.75 -7.93 -13.40
N LYS A 157 -19.72 -7.44 -14.17
CA LYS A 157 -19.47 -6.77 -15.46
C LYS A 157 -19.89 -5.31 -15.40
N THR A 158 -19.09 -4.44 -16.00
CA THR A 158 -19.38 -3.00 -16.10
C THR A 158 -20.58 -2.75 -17.01
N ILE A 159 -21.56 -1.99 -16.54
CA ILE A 159 -22.70 -1.53 -17.34
C ILE A 159 -22.27 -0.34 -18.21
N GLY A 160 -21.56 0.61 -17.59
CA GLY A 160 -21.10 1.84 -18.23
C GLY A 160 -20.43 2.74 -17.19
N THR A 161 -19.92 3.88 -17.66
CA THR A 161 -19.32 4.90 -16.80
C THR A 161 -19.89 6.27 -17.11
N VAL A 162 -20.33 6.97 -16.08
CA VAL A 162 -20.71 8.38 -16.15
C VAL A 162 -19.50 9.19 -15.73
N TRP A 163 -19.15 10.21 -16.51
CA TRP A 163 -17.99 11.08 -16.25
C TRP A 163 -18.45 12.46 -15.79
N ALA A 164 -17.62 13.12 -14.99
CA ALA A 164 -17.73 14.54 -14.70
C ALA A 164 -17.63 15.39 -15.98
N HIS A 165 -18.30 16.53 -16.00
CA HIS A 165 -18.21 17.51 -17.09
C HIS A 165 -16.84 18.21 -17.09
N HIS A 166 -16.28 18.45 -15.90
CA HIS A 166 -14.99 19.10 -15.71
C HIS A 166 -13.95 18.10 -15.20
N THR A 167 -12.99 17.77 -16.07
CA THR A 167 -11.86 16.90 -15.72
C THR A 167 -10.56 17.69 -15.56
N SER A 168 -9.77 17.32 -14.54
CA SER A 168 -8.48 17.96 -14.28
C SER A 168 -7.42 17.55 -15.32
N VAL A 169 -6.45 18.44 -15.53
CA VAL A 169 -5.31 18.17 -16.43
C VAL A 169 -4.48 16.97 -15.96
N GLU A 170 -4.30 16.81 -14.65
CA GLU A 170 -3.55 15.69 -14.06
C GLU A 170 -4.25 14.33 -14.22
N PHE A 171 -5.59 14.33 -14.24
CA PHE A 171 -6.39 13.15 -14.58
C PHE A 171 -6.22 12.78 -16.06
N ARG A 172 -6.42 13.74 -16.96
CA ARG A 172 -6.22 13.54 -18.42
C ARG A 172 -4.81 13.07 -18.77
N ARG A 173 -3.79 13.51 -18.03
CA ARG A 173 -2.41 13.03 -18.17
C ARG A 173 -2.25 11.52 -18.03
N ARG A 174 -3.18 10.82 -17.37
CA ARG A 174 -3.12 9.36 -17.23
C ARG A 174 -3.31 8.62 -18.56
N TYR A 175 -4.00 9.24 -19.52
CA TYR A 175 -4.29 8.67 -20.84
C TYR A 175 -3.12 8.80 -21.82
N TYR A 176 -2.11 9.62 -21.49
CA TYR A 176 -0.97 9.86 -22.35
C TYR A 176 0.31 9.29 -21.73
N LYS A 177 1.10 8.58 -22.54
CA LYS A 177 2.48 8.23 -22.18
C LYS A 177 3.38 9.48 -22.25
N ASN A 178 3.25 10.26 -23.33
CA ASN A 178 3.89 11.56 -23.50
C ASN A 178 2.84 12.67 -23.60
N TRP A 179 2.63 13.41 -22.52
CA TRP A 179 1.64 14.49 -22.49
C TRP A 179 2.08 15.74 -23.27
N LYS A 180 3.35 16.12 -23.15
CA LYS A 180 3.86 17.39 -23.68
C LYS A 180 3.88 17.38 -25.21
N GLN A 181 4.24 16.24 -25.80
CA GLN A 181 4.26 16.02 -27.24
C GLN A 181 2.97 15.30 -27.68
N SER A 182 1.83 15.91 -27.37
CA SER A 182 0.53 15.39 -27.80
C SER A 182 -0.43 16.56 -28.02
N ALA A 183 -1.48 16.33 -28.80
CA ALA A 183 -2.56 17.31 -28.98
C ALA A 183 -3.43 17.50 -27.72
N GLN A 184 -3.25 16.67 -26.69
CA GLN A 184 -3.94 16.77 -25.39
C GLN A 184 -5.49 16.75 -25.47
N LEU A 185 -6.08 16.14 -26.50
CA LEU A 185 -7.53 16.12 -26.78
C LEU A 185 -8.36 15.10 -25.98
N ALA A 186 -7.82 14.45 -24.95
CA ALA A 186 -8.60 13.51 -24.13
C ALA A 186 -9.76 14.24 -23.42
N PHE A 187 -10.96 13.63 -23.44
CA PHE A 187 -12.22 14.13 -22.89
C PHE A 187 -12.80 15.40 -23.55
N THR A 188 -12.23 15.93 -24.64
CA THR A 188 -12.76 17.16 -25.27
C THR A 188 -14.12 16.93 -25.91
N ARG A 189 -14.24 15.89 -26.76
CA ARG A 189 -15.51 15.53 -27.42
C ARG A 189 -16.58 15.10 -26.42
N GLN A 190 -16.20 14.33 -25.40
CA GLN A 190 -17.13 13.91 -24.35
C GLN A 190 -17.66 15.11 -23.56
N LYS A 191 -16.81 16.10 -23.25
CA LYS A 191 -17.22 17.34 -22.58
C LYS A 191 -18.21 18.14 -23.43
N GLN A 192 -17.96 18.27 -24.73
CA GLN A 192 -18.87 18.95 -25.66
C GLN A 192 -20.21 18.21 -25.75
N PHE A 193 -20.16 16.89 -25.93
CA PHE A 193 -21.36 16.04 -26.04
C PHE A 193 -22.19 16.04 -24.76
N ALA A 194 -21.57 16.01 -23.57
CA ALA A 194 -22.31 16.00 -22.30
C ALA A 194 -23.20 17.25 -22.09
N ASN A 195 -22.91 18.35 -22.78
CA ASN A 195 -23.71 19.58 -22.71
C ASN A 195 -24.87 19.61 -23.71
N THR A 196 -24.89 18.75 -24.73
CA THR A 196 -25.99 18.68 -25.70
C THR A 196 -27.23 18.02 -25.09
N LYS A 197 -28.41 18.25 -25.70
CA LYS A 197 -29.65 17.61 -25.27
C LYS A 197 -29.54 16.08 -25.29
N GLU A 198 -28.97 15.53 -26.35
CA GLU A 198 -28.75 14.10 -26.50
C GLU A 198 -27.77 13.52 -25.46
N GLY A 199 -26.70 14.26 -25.14
CA GLY A 199 -25.73 13.82 -24.14
C GLY A 199 -26.31 13.74 -22.73
N LYS A 200 -27.14 14.71 -22.35
CA LYS A 200 -27.88 14.68 -21.07
C LYS A 200 -28.85 13.50 -21.00
N VAL A 201 -29.54 13.20 -22.10
CA VAL A 201 -30.42 12.02 -22.19
C VAL A 201 -29.61 10.73 -22.10
N ALA A 202 -28.45 10.64 -22.74
CA ALA A 202 -27.56 9.49 -22.66
C ALA A 202 -27.03 9.27 -21.24
N GLU A 203 -26.64 10.33 -20.54
CA GLU A 203 -26.23 10.27 -19.14
C GLU A 203 -27.36 9.76 -18.24
N ALA A 204 -28.56 10.36 -18.34
CA ALA A 204 -29.73 9.92 -17.60
C ALA A 204 -30.08 8.44 -17.90
N ARG A 205 -29.97 8.01 -19.17
CA ARG A 205 -30.16 6.61 -19.58
C ARG A 205 -29.19 5.68 -18.88
N THR A 206 -27.90 6.03 -18.80
CA THR A 206 -26.90 5.21 -18.09
C THR A 206 -27.14 5.16 -16.58
N LEU A 207 -27.53 6.26 -15.97
CA LEU A 207 -27.88 6.33 -14.54
C LEU A 207 -29.13 5.49 -14.23
N ASN A 208 -30.13 5.53 -15.11
CA ASN A 208 -31.32 4.67 -15.02
C ASN A 208 -30.95 3.19 -15.20
N ALA A 209 -30.00 2.88 -16.09
CA ALA A 209 -29.49 1.52 -16.24
C ALA A 209 -28.75 1.05 -14.97
N PHE A 210 -28.03 1.94 -14.27
CA PHE A 210 -27.43 1.62 -12.97
C PHE A 210 -28.50 1.33 -11.92
N ALA A 211 -29.54 2.15 -11.83
CA ALA A 211 -30.63 1.93 -10.88
C ALA A 211 -31.34 0.58 -11.09
N LYS A 212 -31.51 0.14 -12.35
CA LYS A 212 -32.19 -1.11 -12.70
C LYS A 212 -31.32 -2.36 -12.58
N LYS A 213 -30.06 -2.29 -13.05
CA LYS A 213 -29.23 -3.49 -13.28
C LYS A 213 -27.98 -3.59 -12.41
N ALA A 214 -27.51 -2.47 -11.81
CA ALA A 214 -26.30 -2.52 -11.02
C ALA A 214 -26.57 -3.24 -9.69
N SER A 215 -25.61 -4.00 -9.21
CA SER A 215 -25.54 -4.47 -7.81
C SER A 215 -24.49 -3.68 -7.02
N VAL A 216 -23.42 -3.24 -7.70
CA VAL A 216 -22.29 -2.51 -7.10
C VAL A 216 -22.07 -1.20 -7.82
N ILE A 217 -21.99 -0.11 -7.05
CA ILE A 217 -21.65 1.24 -7.54
C ILE A 217 -20.27 1.60 -7.01
N ARG A 218 -19.42 2.10 -7.92
CA ARG A 218 -18.09 2.63 -7.61
C ARG A 218 -17.94 4.04 -8.15
N VAL A 219 -17.11 4.85 -7.51
CA VAL A 219 -16.70 6.16 -8.00
C VAL A 219 -15.25 6.11 -8.45
N ILE A 220 -14.94 6.73 -9.58
CA ILE A 220 -13.58 6.91 -10.06
C ILE A 220 -13.03 8.17 -9.40
N ALA A 221 -12.03 8.00 -8.55
CA ALA A 221 -11.36 9.08 -7.87
C ALA A 221 -9.90 9.18 -8.31
N HIS A 222 -9.35 10.39 -8.28
CA HIS A 222 -7.94 10.61 -8.55
C HIS A 222 -7.27 11.54 -7.54
N THR A 223 -5.99 11.32 -7.29
CA THR A 223 -5.16 12.18 -6.43
C THR A 223 -4.86 13.52 -7.07
N GLN A 224 -4.76 14.57 -6.25
CA GLN A 224 -4.32 15.90 -6.69
C GLN A 224 -2.82 16.14 -6.48
N LEU A 225 -1.98 15.65 -7.40
CA LEU A 225 -0.52 15.69 -7.24
C LEU A 225 0.06 17.09 -7.35
N ARG A 226 -0.63 18.03 -8.00
CA ARG A 226 -0.19 19.44 -8.04
C ARG A 226 -0.19 20.07 -6.63
N LYS A 227 -1.11 19.68 -5.75
CA LYS A 227 -1.20 20.15 -4.36
C LYS A 227 -0.11 19.56 -3.47
N LEU A 228 0.41 18.38 -3.81
CA LEU A 228 1.51 17.74 -3.08
C LEU A 228 2.75 18.64 -2.98
N ARG A 229 3.03 19.44 -4.01
CA ARG A 229 4.18 20.36 -4.10
C ARG A 229 5.48 19.73 -3.57
N ASN A 230 5.72 18.46 -3.89
CA ASN A 230 6.88 17.70 -3.42
C ASN A 230 7.91 17.55 -4.54
N HIS A 231 9.10 18.11 -4.33
CA HIS A 231 10.22 18.11 -5.29
C HIS A 231 10.74 16.70 -5.64
N ARG A 232 10.55 15.71 -4.77
CA ARG A 232 11.04 14.33 -4.98
C ARG A 232 10.01 13.43 -5.64
N VAL A 233 8.74 13.76 -5.54
CA VAL A 233 7.64 13.09 -6.24
C VAL A 233 7.41 13.84 -7.55
N ARG A 234 8.20 13.49 -8.57
CA ARG A 234 8.19 14.20 -9.87
C ARG A 234 7.03 13.83 -10.79
N VAL A 235 6.27 12.79 -10.42
CA VAL A 235 5.14 12.32 -11.23
C VAL A 235 4.04 13.38 -11.23
N LYS A 236 3.61 13.80 -12.44
CA LYS A 236 2.53 14.78 -12.64
C LYS A 236 1.21 14.16 -13.11
N LYS A 237 1.21 12.86 -13.44
CA LYS A 237 0.00 12.10 -13.82
C LYS A 237 -0.68 11.62 -12.55
N ALA A 238 -1.99 11.88 -12.42
CA ALA A 238 -2.72 11.48 -11.23
C ALA A 238 -2.78 9.94 -11.09
N HIS A 239 -2.83 9.50 -9.84
CA HIS A 239 -3.17 8.12 -9.50
C HIS A 239 -4.69 8.02 -9.50
N VAL A 240 -5.23 7.20 -10.39
CA VAL A 240 -6.67 6.97 -10.57
C VAL A 240 -7.01 5.60 -10.02
N GLN A 241 -8.09 5.51 -9.26
CA GLN A 241 -8.66 4.23 -8.83
C GLN A 241 -10.18 4.34 -8.68
N GLU A 242 -10.83 3.19 -8.68
CA GLU A 242 -12.23 3.08 -8.30
C GLU A 242 -12.36 2.85 -6.80
N ILE A 243 -13.37 3.47 -6.20
CA ILE A 243 -13.75 3.32 -4.81
C ILE A 243 -15.18 2.83 -4.77
N GLN A 244 -15.43 1.71 -4.10
CA GLN A 244 -16.79 1.22 -3.92
C GLN A 244 -17.54 2.01 -2.86
N ILE A 245 -18.77 2.42 -3.18
CA ILE A 245 -19.71 3.00 -2.23
C ILE A 245 -20.49 1.84 -1.59
N ASN A 246 -20.43 1.79 -0.26
CA ASN A 246 -21.14 0.78 0.53
C ASN A 246 -22.15 1.45 1.46
N GLY A 247 -23.18 0.68 1.85
CA GLY A 247 -24.31 1.15 2.67
C GLY A 247 -25.49 1.64 1.83
N GLY A 248 -26.70 1.45 2.37
CA GLY A 248 -27.97 1.88 1.76
C GLY A 248 -28.34 1.15 0.47
N ASN A 249 -29.47 1.59 -0.11
CA ASN A 249 -30.00 1.10 -1.38
C ASN A 249 -29.21 1.67 -2.56
N ILE A 250 -29.33 1.05 -3.73
CA ILE A 250 -28.59 1.44 -4.94
C ILE A 250 -28.90 2.87 -5.37
N ALA A 251 -30.16 3.29 -5.27
CA ALA A 251 -30.57 4.67 -5.52
C ALA A 251 -29.85 5.67 -4.59
N ALA A 252 -29.73 5.36 -3.30
CA ALA A 252 -29.01 6.19 -2.33
C ALA A 252 -27.50 6.25 -2.65
N LYS A 253 -26.90 5.14 -3.10
CA LYS A 253 -25.50 5.12 -3.54
C LYS A 253 -25.28 6.02 -4.76
N ILE A 254 -26.18 5.99 -5.72
CA ILE A 254 -26.12 6.84 -6.93
C ILE A 254 -26.28 8.31 -6.53
N ALA A 255 -27.22 8.65 -5.64
CA ALA A 255 -27.42 10.01 -5.15
C ALA A 255 -26.17 10.55 -4.45
N LEU A 256 -25.55 9.76 -3.57
CA LEU A 256 -24.29 10.10 -2.93
C LEU A 256 -23.17 10.28 -3.97
N ALA A 257 -23.04 9.36 -4.92
CA ALA A 257 -22.04 9.43 -5.98
C ALA A 257 -22.16 10.71 -6.83
N LYS A 258 -23.40 11.08 -7.21
CA LYS A 258 -23.70 12.33 -7.93
C LYS A 258 -23.35 13.56 -7.10
N SER A 259 -23.71 13.57 -5.81
CA SER A 259 -23.47 14.70 -4.92
C SER A 259 -21.98 15.02 -4.74
N LEU A 260 -21.12 14.00 -4.86
CA LEU A 260 -19.68 14.08 -4.71
C LEU A 260 -18.92 14.23 -6.04
N LEU A 261 -19.61 14.15 -7.18
CA LEU A 261 -19.01 14.33 -8.50
C LEU A 261 -18.39 15.74 -8.61
N GLU A 262 -17.19 15.84 -9.18
CA GLU A 262 -16.39 17.08 -9.30
C GLU A 262 -15.90 17.69 -7.97
N LYS A 263 -16.31 17.15 -6.83
CA LYS A 263 -15.91 17.62 -5.51
C LYS A 263 -14.68 16.90 -4.98
N GLU A 264 -14.02 17.58 -4.07
CA GLU A 264 -12.87 17.06 -3.33
C GLU A 264 -13.32 16.28 -2.10
N VAL A 265 -12.90 15.02 -1.98
CA VAL A 265 -13.08 14.18 -0.81
C VAL A 265 -11.77 14.14 -0.02
N ARG A 266 -11.85 14.52 1.24
CA ARG A 266 -10.74 14.53 2.19
C ARG A 266 -10.66 13.19 2.93
N VAL A 267 -9.56 12.97 3.65
CA VAL A 267 -9.33 11.69 4.34
C VAL A 267 -10.15 11.53 5.62
N ASP A 268 -10.40 12.62 6.33
CA ASP A 268 -11.19 12.72 7.55
C ASP A 268 -12.67 12.36 7.35
N SER A 269 -13.22 12.56 6.15
CA SER A 269 -14.58 12.14 5.82
C SER A 269 -14.69 10.63 5.52
N VAL A 270 -13.56 9.96 5.25
CA VAL A 270 -13.53 8.52 4.93
C VAL A 270 -13.10 7.70 6.14
N PHE A 271 -12.09 8.17 6.88
CA PHE A 271 -11.54 7.51 8.05
C PHE A 271 -11.67 8.35 9.31
N GLN A 272 -11.80 7.68 10.44
CA GLN A 272 -11.87 8.27 11.76
C GLN A 272 -10.56 8.09 12.53
N GLN A 273 -10.30 8.97 13.49
CA GLN A 273 -9.20 8.79 14.41
C GLN A 273 -9.45 7.57 15.30
N SER A 274 -8.39 6.83 15.64
CA SER A 274 -8.48 5.61 16.47
C SER A 274 -9.29 4.48 15.86
N GLU A 275 -9.47 4.40 14.55
CA GLU A 275 -9.94 3.15 13.90
C GLU A 275 -8.77 2.39 13.28
N ALA A 276 -9.00 1.15 12.83
CA ALA A 276 -8.01 0.40 12.07
C ALA A 276 -8.30 0.47 10.56
N CYS A 277 -7.26 0.32 9.76
CA CYS A 277 -7.33 0.22 8.31
C CYS A 277 -6.44 -0.92 7.79
N ASP A 278 -6.74 -1.39 6.60
CA ASP A 278 -5.90 -2.29 5.83
C ASP A 278 -5.08 -1.46 4.84
N VAL A 279 -3.79 -1.78 4.71
CA VAL A 279 -2.90 -1.06 3.80
C VAL A 279 -2.48 -1.94 2.64
N CYS A 280 -3.07 -1.67 1.47
CA CYS A 280 -2.65 -2.26 0.21
C CYS A 280 -1.47 -1.47 -0.34
N SER A 281 -0.35 -2.15 -0.58
CA SER A 281 0.88 -1.50 -1.01
C SER A 281 1.79 -2.48 -1.76
N VAL A 282 2.74 -1.93 -2.52
CA VAL A 282 3.82 -2.72 -3.14
C VAL A 282 5.05 -2.65 -2.23
N THR A 283 5.71 -3.77 -1.97
CA THR A 283 6.90 -3.85 -1.10
C THR A 283 8.15 -3.24 -1.76
N LYS A 284 9.15 -2.85 -0.98
CA LYS A 284 10.44 -2.36 -1.54
C LYS A 284 11.04 -3.43 -2.44
N GLY A 285 11.56 -3.05 -3.61
CA GLY A 285 12.22 -3.96 -4.53
C GLY A 285 13.66 -4.18 -4.12
N HIS A 286 14.12 -5.43 -4.20
CA HIS A 286 15.51 -5.83 -3.94
C HIS A 286 16.17 -6.49 -5.16
N GLY A 287 15.44 -6.69 -6.26
CA GLY A 287 15.96 -7.29 -7.49
C GLY A 287 16.07 -8.80 -7.38
N THR A 288 17.01 -9.39 -8.13
CA THR A 288 17.31 -10.82 -8.06
C THR A 288 18.13 -11.11 -6.80
N GLU A 289 17.58 -11.89 -5.90
CA GLU A 289 18.24 -12.31 -4.66
C GLU A 289 18.43 -13.83 -4.62
N GLY A 290 19.49 -14.25 -3.93
CA GLY A 290 19.79 -15.67 -3.69
C GLY A 290 18.80 -16.32 -2.70
N VAL A 291 18.80 -17.66 -2.66
CA VAL A 291 17.86 -18.45 -1.84
C VAL A 291 17.88 -18.09 -0.35
N VAL A 292 19.05 -17.76 0.20
CA VAL A 292 19.21 -17.42 1.62
C VAL A 292 18.43 -16.16 1.97
N LYS A 293 18.62 -15.05 1.24
CA LYS A 293 17.89 -13.81 1.54
C LYS A 293 16.44 -13.87 1.10
N ARG A 294 16.15 -14.57 0.00
CA ARG A 294 14.81 -14.64 -0.57
C ARG A 294 13.84 -15.45 0.28
N TRP A 295 14.29 -16.60 0.78
CA TRP A 295 13.47 -17.59 1.48
C TRP A 295 13.89 -17.84 2.94
N GLY A 296 15.00 -17.26 3.41
CA GLY A 296 15.48 -17.50 4.78
C GLY A 296 16.04 -18.91 5.02
N VAL A 297 16.55 -19.57 3.98
CA VAL A 297 17.20 -20.89 4.12
C VAL A 297 18.53 -20.73 4.87
N ALA A 298 18.85 -21.71 5.73
CA ALA A 298 20.13 -21.75 6.41
C ALA A 298 21.31 -21.80 5.43
N CYS A 299 22.38 -21.06 5.71
CA CYS A 299 23.63 -21.15 4.95
C CYS A 299 24.31 -22.50 5.21
N LEU A 300 24.99 -23.02 4.19
CA LEU A 300 25.82 -24.21 4.34
C LEU A 300 27.12 -23.91 5.12
N PRO A 301 27.81 -24.93 5.65
CA PRO A 301 29.08 -24.76 6.34
C PRO A 301 30.14 -24.05 5.49
N ARG A 302 31.06 -23.33 6.14
CA ARG A 302 32.13 -22.57 5.47
C ARG A 302 32.96 -23.40 4.49
N LYS A 303 33.18 -24.68 4.79
CA LYS A 303 34.03 -25.61 4.00
C LYS A 303 33.32 -26.20 2.76
N THR A 304 32.09 -25.80 2.43
CA THR A 304 31.43 -26.33 1.23
C THR A 304 32.05 -25.82 -0.06
N HIS A 305 32.40 -26.74 -0.94
CA HIS A 305 32.87 -26.42 -2.27
C HIS A 305 31.75 -25.80 -3.15
N ARG A 306 32.12 -24.88 -4.05
CA ARG A 306 31.21 -24.14 -4.94
C ARG A 306 30.14 -23.32 -4.20
N GLY A 307 30.54 -22.69 -3.10
CA GLY A 307 29.75 -21.69 -2.38
C GLY A 307 28.75 -22.24 -1.36
N LEU A 308 28.47 -21.41 -0.36
CA LEU A 308 27.69 -21.77 0.84
C LEU A 308 26.24 -21.26 0.83
N ARG A 309 25.90 -20.29 -0.02
CA ARG A 309 24.58 -19.61 -0.02
C ARG A 309 23.60 -20.26 -1.00
N LYS A 310 23.44 -21.58 -0.90
CA LYS A 310 22.59 -22.40 -1.78
C LYS A 310 21.75 -23.40 -0.99
N VAL A 311 20.68 -23.89 -1.60
CA VAL A 311 19.98 -25.09 -1.11
C VAL A 311 20.80 -26.30 -1.55
N ALA A 312 21.13 -27.20 -0.63
CA ALA A 312 21.95 -28.38 -0.95
C ALA A 312 21.17 -29.41 -1.80
N CYS A 313 20.05 -29.92 -1.28
CA CYS A 313 19.19 -30.87 -1.99
C CYS A 313 17.93 -30.16 -2.50
N ILE A 314 17.70 -30.19 -3.82
CA ILE A 314 16.57 -29.50 -4.50
C ILE A 314 15.39 -30.44 -4.81
N GLY A 315 15.49 -31.71 -4.44
CA GLY A 315 14.45 -32.72 -4.69
C GLY A 315 15.01 -34.13 -4.50
N ALA A 316 14.11 -35.09 -4.27
CA ALA A 316 14.43 -36.51 -4.36
C ALA A 316 14.60 -36.93 -5.83
N TRP A 317 15.07 -38.16 -6.08
CA TRP A 317 15.15 -38.72 -7.43
C TRP A 317 13.76 -38.79 -8.07
N HIS A 318 12.79 -39.34 -7.34
CA HIS A 318 11.40 -39.45 -7.77
C HIS A 318 10.53 -38.54 -6.90
N PRO A 319 9.75 -37.60 -7.47
CA PRO A 319 9.55 -37.35 -8.90
C PRO A 319 10.76 -36.66 -9.57
N ALA A 320 11.08 -37.04 -10.81
CA ALA A 320 12.21 -36.54 -11.60
C ALA A 320 12.00 -35.11 -12.15
N ARG A 321 11.57 -34.20 -11.27
CA ARG A 321 11.35 -32.78 -11.56
C ARG A 321 11.54 -31.96 -10.30
N VAL A 322 12.09 -30.75 -10.44
CA VAL A 322 12.14 -29.80 -9.33
C VAL A 322 10.74 -29.30 -9.04
N MET A 323 10.26 -29.50 -7.81
CA MET A 323 8.95 -29.03 -7.41
C MET A 323 8.94 -27.51 -7.24
N TYR A 324 7.80 -26.88 -7.54
CA TYR A 324 7.62 -25.43 -7.36
C TYR A 324 7.74 -24.98 -5.90
N THR A 325 7.60 -25.93 -4.95
CA THR A 325 7.72 -25.71 -3.50
C THR A 325 9.16 -25.49 -3.06
N VAL A 326 10.14 -25.87 -3.89
CA VAL A 326 11.57 -25.77 -3.58
C VAL A 326 12.01 -24.31 -3.66
N ALA A 327 12.73 -23.86 -2.64
CA ALA A 327 13.28 -22.51 -2.60
C ALA A 327 14.32 -22.30 -3.72
N ARG A 328 14.07 -21.32 -4.59
CA ARG A 328 14.94 -20.95 -5.72
C ARG A 328 15.29 -19.46 -5.71
N ALA A 329 16.46 -19.10 -6.23
CA ALA A 329 16.84 -17.70 -6.40
C ALA A 329 15.88 -17.00 -7.39
N GLY A 330 15.79 -15.68 -7.32
CA GLY A 330 14.93 -14.90 -8.23
C GLY A 330 14.48 -13.58 -7.60
N GLN A 331 13.42 -13.01 -8.16
CA GLN A 331 12.89 -11.71 -7.71
C GLN A 331 12.53 -11.73 -6.21
N HIS A 332 13.07 -10.75 -5.48
CA HIS A 332 12.70 -10.47 -4.10
C HIS A 332 12.25 -9.02 -3.94
N GLY A 333 11.08 -8.85 -3.32
CA GLY A 333 10.48 -7.54 -3.16
C GLY A 333 9.83 -6.99 -4.44
N TYR A 334 9.22 -5.81 -4.34
CA TYR A 334 8.30 -5.29 -5.35
C TYR A 334 7.06 -6.19 -5.57
N HIS A 335 6.60 -6.81 -4.49
CA HIS A 335 5.40 -7.66 -4.50
C HIS A 335 4.19 -6.87 -3.98
N HIS A 336 3.01 -7.17 -4.49
CA HIS A 336 1.76 -6.65 -3.93
C HIS A 336 1.47 -7.31 -2.58
N ARG A 337 1.19 -6.51 -1.54
CA ARG A 337 0.86 -6.98 -0.19
C ARG A 337 -0.23 -6.13 0.43
N THR A 338 -1.10 -6.79 1.19
CA THR A 338 -2.08 -6.13 2.04
C THR A 338 -1.70 -6.41 3.50
N GLN A 339 -1.44 -5.36 4.26
CA GLN A 339 -1.21 -5.45 5.69
C GLN A 339 -2.50 -5.09 6.41
N LEU A 340 -3.09 -6.05 7.12
CA LEU A 340 -4.36 -5.87 7.81
C LEU A 340 -4.16 -5.19 9.17
N ASN A 341 -5.23 -4.62 9.71
CA ASN A 341 -5.32 -4.15 11.11
C ASN A 341 -4.25 -3.12 11.51
N LYS A 342 -3.94 -2.17 10.62
CA LYS A 342 -3.08 -1.02 10.93
C LYS A 342 -3.91 0.07 11.58
N LYS A 343 -3.70 0.29 12.87
CA LYS A 343 -4.40 1.31 13.66
C LYS A 343 -3.98 2.72 13.25
N ILE A 344 -4.96 3.61 13.05
CA ILE A 344 -4.79 5.04 12.82
C ILE A 344 -4.72 5.74 14.17
N TYR A 345 -3.64 6.49 14.41
CA TYR A 345 -3.40 7.20 15.68
C TYR A 345 -3.85 8.65 15.61
N GLN A 346 -3.59 9.30 14.48
CA GLN A 346 -3.95 10.69 14.25
C GLN A 346 -4.22 10.91 12.77
N ILE A 347 -5.25 11.71 12.47
CA ILE A 347 -5.47 12.29 11.15
C ILE A 347 -5.15 13.78 11.31
N GLY A 348 -4.04 14.21 10.73
CA GLY A 348 -3.60 15.60 10.82
C GLY A 348 -4.09 16.45 9.67
N ARG A 349 -4.28 17.74 9.93
CA ARG A 349 -4.70 18.73 8.94
C ARG A 349 -3.50 19.37 8.25
N THR A 350 -3.71 19.95 7.07
CA THR A 350 -2.70 20.73 6.33
C THR A 350 -2.01 21.79 7.20
N VAL A 351 -0.72 22.05 6.92
CA VAL A 351 0.09 23.05 7.64
C VAL A 351 -0.48 24.47 7.53
N ALA A 352 -1.21 24.77 6.44
CA ALA A 352 -1.81 26.07 6.22
C ALA A 352 -3.03 26.33 7.12
N VAL A 353 -3.65 25.27 7.64
CA VAL A 353 -4.79 25.35 8.57
C VAL A 353 -4.27 25.22 9.99
N GLU A 354 -3.49 24.17 10.24
CA GLU A 354 -2.92 23.87 11.55
C GLU A 354 -1.39 23.95 11.47
N PRO A 355 -0.76 25.05 11.92
CA PRO A 355 0.70 25.15 11.98
C PRO A 355 1.28 24.24 13.08
N ASN A 356 0.48 23.88 14.08
CA ASN A 356 0.89 23.19 15.30
C ASN A 356 0.52 21.70 15.33
N GLN A 357 0.67 21.01 14.19
CA GLN A 357 0.16 19.65 13.95
C GLN A 357 0.63 18.57 14.94
N ALA A 358 1.86 18.68 15.46
CA ALA A 358 2.50 17.69 16.32
C ALA A 358 2.55 18.12 17.80
N THR A 359 1.81 19.18 18.13
CA THR A 359 1.49 19.58 19.50
C THR A 359 0.41 18.64 20.04
N THR A 360 0.52 18.22 21.29
CA THR A 360 -0.50 17.38 21.94
C THR A 360 -1.07 18.11 23.16
N THR A 361 -2.06 17.53 23.82
CA THR A 361 -2.59 18.08 25.08
C THR A 361 -1.53 18.14 26.19
N TYR A 362 -0.55 17.23 26.16
CA TYR A 362 0.48 17.10 27.19
C TYR A 362 1.81 17.74 26.79
N ASP A 363 2.06 17.90 25.49
CA ASP A 363 3.25 18.52 24.94
C ASP A 363 2.86 19.80 24.19
N LEU A 364 3.03 20.93 24.87
CA LEU A 364 2.68 22.27 24.41
C LEU A 364 3.68 22.86 23.41
N THR A 365 4.72 22.12 23.02
CA THR A 365 5.72 22.63 22.07
C THR A 365 5.10 22.83 20.69
N ALA A 366 5.06 24.09 20.22
CA ALA A 366 4.52 24.44 18.91
C ALA A 366 5.40 23.88 17.78
N LYS A 367 4.98 22.75 17.19
CA LYS A 367 5.73 22.06 16.15
C LYS A 367 4.83 21.40 15.10
N THR A 368 5.34 21.33 13.87
CA THR A 368 4.72 20.59 12.75
C THR A 368 5.14 19.12 12.77
N ILE A 369 4.42 18.25 12.06
CA ILE A 369 4.78 16.83 11.95
C ILE A 369 6.11 16.59 11.19
N THR A 370 6.56 17.58 10.42
CA THR A 370 7.79 17.48 9.64
C THR A 370 9.00 17.63 10.57
N PRO A 371 9.90 16.63 10.64
CA PRO A 371 11.06 16.69 11.51
C PRO A 371 12.06 17.76 11.08
N MET A 372 12.98 18.12 11.97
CA MET A 372 14.08 19.03 11.63
C MET A 372 14.87 18.53 10.41
N GLY A 373 15.02 19.38 9.38
CA GLY A 373 15.66 19.00 8.12
C GLY A 373 14.73 18.26 7.13
N GLY A 374 13.48 17.99 7.50
CA GLY A 374 12.50 17.27 6.70
C GLY A 374 12.68 15.75 6.75
N PHE A 375 11.69 15.02 6.23
CA PHE A 375 11.80 13.57 6.10
C PHE A 375 12.87 13.20 5.09
N VAL A 376 13.80 12.33 5.50
CA VAL A 376 14.97 11.93 4.70
C VAL A 376 14.53 11.37 3.35
N GLY A 377 14.90 12.07 2.27
CA GLY A 377 14.59 11.68 0.90
C GLY A 377 13.10 11.82 0.50
N TYR A 378 12.29 12.49 1.30
CA TYR A 378 10.91 12.88 0.97
C TYR A 378 10.74 14.41 0.94
N GLY A 379 11.19 15.11 1.99
CA GLY A 379 10.98 16.55 2.16
C GLY A 379 10.01 16.86 3.28
N THR A 380 9.17 17.88 3.09
CA THR A 380 8.21 18.34 4.09
C THR A 380 6.81 17.80 3.79
N VAL A 381 6.05 17.49 4.84
CA VAL A 381 4.62 17.17 4.75
C VAL A 381 3.85 18.47 4.82
N ARG A 382 3.01 18.76 3.83
CA ARG A 382 2.30 20.05 3.71
C ARG A 382 0.78 19.89 3.80
N ASN A 383 0.29 18.78 3.27
CA ASN A 383 -1.14 18.49 3.20
C ASN A 383 -1.60 17.74 4.47
N ASP A 384 -2.84 17.26 4.45
CA ASP A 384 -3.34 16.36 5.48
C ASP A 384 -2.44 15.13 5.57
N TYR A 385 -2.46 14.42 6.70
CA TYR A 385 -1.71 13.18 6.84
C TYR A 385 -2.42 12.18 7.73
N VAL A 386 -2.10 10.91 7.53
CA VAL A 386 -2.54 9.81 8.39
C VAL A 386 -1.32 9.23 9.08
N MET A 387 -1.42 9.10 10.40
CA MET A 387 -0.43 8.46 11.24
C MET A 387 -0.85 7.02 11.53
N LEU A 388 -0.08 6.05 11.04
CA LEU A 388 -0.36 4.63 11.24
C LEU A 388 0.63 3.98 12.20
N LYS A 389 0.12 3.08 13.04
CA LYS A 389 0.93 2.25 13.92
C LYS A 389 1.90 1.35 13.13
N GLY A 390 3.17 1.41 13.51
CA GLY A 390 4.22 0.54 13.01
C GLY A 390 4.65 0.84 11.58
N SER A 391 5.18 -0.17 10.91
CA SER A 391 5.66 -0.05 9.54
C SER A 391 4.57 -0.36 8.51
N VAL A 392 4.66 0.30 7.37
CA VAL A 392 3.88 0.00 6.16
C VAL A 392 4.80 -0.46 5.03
N SER A 393 4.35 -1.48 4.29
CA SER A 393 5.08 -2.04 3.15
C SER A 393 5.37 -1.02 2.05
N GLY A 394 6.64 -0.92 1.63
CA GLY A 394 7.08 -0.02 0.56
C GLY A 394 7.98 1.14 1.01
N PRO A 395 8.76 1.71 0.07
CA PRO A 395 9.64 2.83 0.35
C PRO A 395 8.87 4.15 0.50
N ARG A 396 9.56 5.17 1.02
CA ARG A 396 9.11 6.57 0.95
C ARG A 396 8.78 6.98 -0.50
N ARG A 397 7.83 7.91 -0.69
CA ARG A 397 7.28 8.40 -1.97
C ARG A 397 6.36 7.43 -2.70
N ARG A 398 6.21 6.19 -2.22
CA ARG A 398 5.30 5.24 -2.83
C ARG A 398 3.87 5.50 -2.41
N VAL A 399 2.98 5.44 -3.37
CA VAL A 399 1.53 5.53 -3.19
C VAL A 399 1.01 4.27 -2.52
N MET A 400 0.19 4.44 -1.50
CA MET A 400 -0.41 3.38 -0.70
C MET A 400 -1.92 3.55 -0.69
N ILE A 401 -2.66 2.45 -0.73
CA ILE A 401 -4.12 2.51 -0.63
C ILE A 401 -4.50 2.08 0.77
N LEU A 402 -5.26 2.94 1.45
CA LEU A 402 -5.88 2.60 2.71
C LEU A 402 -7.30 2.11 2.42
N ARG A 403 -7.63 0.94 2.95
CA ARG A 403 -8.97 0.36 2.84
C ARG A 403 -9.53 0.20 4.24
N ARG A 404 -10.82 0.45 4.44
CA ARG A 404 -11.49 0.05 5.68
C ARG A 404 -11.33 -1.44 5.93
N PRO A 405 -11.19 -1.89 7.18
CA PRO A 405 -10.78 -3.25 7.48
C PRO A 405 -11.83 -4.26 7.05
N MET A 406 -11.39 -5.42 6.55
CA MET A 406 -12.28 -6.57 6.32
C MET A 406 -12.40 -7.48 7.54
N ALA A 407 -11.36 -7.53 8.36
CA ALA A 407 -11.38 -8.32 9.59
C ALA A 407 -12.33 -7.68 10.62
N PRO A 408 -13.01 -8.49 11.45
CA PRO A 408 -13.88 -7.97 12.49
C PRO A 408 -13.08 -7.13 13.50
N GLN A 409 -13.49 -5.88 13.70
CA GLN A 409 -12.84 -4.92 14.61
C GLN A 409 -13.43 -5.01 16.02
N THR A 410 -13.56 -6.24 16.53
CA THR A 410 -14.21 -6.51 17.82
C THR A 410 -13.22 -6.55 18.99
N SER A 411 -11.94 -6.82 18.72
CA SER A 411 -10.92 -6.99 19.76
C SER A 411 -10.64 -5.69 20.52
N ARG A 412 -10.32 -5.83 21.82
CA ARG A 412 -10.03 -4.68 22.71
C ARG A 412 -8.91 -3.80 22.18
N GLN A 413 -7.85 -4.41 21.64
CA GLN A 413 -6.72 -3.68 21.04
C GLN A 413 -7.15 -2.82 19.83
N LEU A 414 -8.14 -3.27 19.06
CA LEU A 414 -8.64 -2.55 17.89
C LEU A 414 -9.71 -1.53 18.27
N LYS A 415 -10.36 -1.64 19.42
CA LYS A 415 -11.32 -0.65 19.97
C LYS A 415 -10.68 0.42 20.84
N GLU A 416 -9.41 0.26 21.23
CA GLU A 416 -8.64 1.20 22.06
C GLU A 416 -8.67 2.61 21.44
N LYS A 417 -9.13 3.61 22.22
CA LYS A 417 -9.05 5.02 21.83
C LYS A 417 -7.62 5.51 22.07
N ILE A 418 -7.05 6.21 21.10
CA ILE A 418 -5.66 6.64 21.13
C ILE A 418 -5.60 8.14 21.45
N VAL A 419 -4.96 8.46 22.57
CA VAL A 419 -4.57 9.82 22.94
C VAL A 419 -3.04 9.88 22.96
N LEU A 420 -2.47 10.87 22.27
CA LEU A 420 -1.03 11.01 22.15
C LEU A 420 -0.49 11.95 23.22
N LYS A 421 0.66 11.60 23.81
CA LYS A 421 1.40 12.47 24.73
C LYS A 421 2.52 13.22 24.04
N PHE A 422 3.27 12.55 23.17
CA PHE A 422 4.42 13.16 22.51
C PHE A 422 4.59 12.63 21.09
N ILE A 423 5.04 13.49 20.18
CA ILE A 423 5.44 13.14 18.82
C ILE A 423 6.87 13.61 18.60
N ASP A 424 7.74 12.68 18.16
CA ASP A 424 9.14 13.00 17.90
C ASP A 424 9.32 13.69 16.54
N THR A 425 9.71 14.97 16.59
CA THR A 425 10.03 15.83 15.43
C THR A 425 11.53 16.11 15.31
N SER A 426 12.35 15.40 16.07
CA SER A 426 13.80 15.49 15.95
C SER A 426 14.31 15.12 14.55
N SER A 427 15.52 15.60 14.21
CA SER A 427 16.17 15.27 12.94
C SER A 427 16.29 13.75 12.76
N LYS A 428 15.86 13.26 11.59
CA LYS A 428 16.04 11.86 11.19
C LYS A 428 17.32 11.65 10.36
N ILE A 429 18.12 12.70 10.20
CA ILE A 429 19.48 12.66 9.66
C ILE A 429 20.43 12.58 10.85
N GLY A 430 21.19 11.48 10.96
CA GLY A 430 22.02 11.20 12.13
C GLY A 430 21.18 10.98 13.40
N HIS A 431 21.71 11.39 14.54
CA HIS A 431 21.03 11.34 15.83
C HIS A 431 20.38 12.70 16.13
N GLY A 432 19.04 12.75 16.12
CA GLY A 432 18.29 13.96 16.43
C GLY A 432 18.29 14.27 17.93
N ARG A 433 18.85 15.41 18.33
CA ARG A 433 18.92 15.86 19.74
C ARG A 433 17.84 16.87 20.13
N PHE A 434 17.40 17.71 19.20
CA PHE A 434 16.44 18.79 19.46
C PHE A 434 15.13 18.50 18.72
N GLN A 435 14.00 18.85 19.32
CA GLN A 435 12.68 18.70 18.71
C GLN A 435 12.35 19.88 17.79
N THR A 436 12.74 21.08 18.21
CA THR A 436 12.51 22.32 17.47
C THR A 436 13.79 23.07 17.13
N LYS A 437 13.73 23.93 16.11
CA LYS A 437 14.82 24.87 15.81
C LYS A 437 15.05 25.87 16.94
N LYS A 438 14.00 26.20 17.71
CA LYS A 438 14.08 27.12 18.84
C LYS A 438 14.98 26.54 19.94
N GLU A 439 14.73 25.30 20.36
CA GLU A 439 15.58 24.57 21.31
C GLU A 439 17.04 24.51 20.84
N LYS A 440 17.26 24.19 19.56
CA LYS A 440 18.62 24.12 18.99
C LYS A 440 19.35 25.46 19.09
N ASN A 441 18.67 26.56 18.77
CA ASN A 441 19.27 27.89 18.81
C ASN A 441 19.52 28.36 20.25
N GLN A 442 18.66 28.00 21.19
CA GLN A 442 18.86 28.28 22.62
C GLN A 442 20.07 27.53 23.18
N TRP A 443 20.22 26.24 22.82
CA TRP A 443 21.36 25.43 23.27
C TRP A 443 22.70 25.92 22.74
N PHE A 444 22.80 26.20 21.43
CA PHE A 444 24.08 26.62 20.82
C PHE A 444 24.38 28.11 20.97
N GLY A 445 23.38 28.95 21.27
CA GLY A 445 23.53 30.39 21.29
C GLY A 445 23.89 30.98 19.92
N PRO A 446 24.40 32.22 19.88
CA PRO A 446 24.84 32.87 18.65
C PRO A 446 26.14 32.23 18.15
N LEU A 447 26.10 31.68 16.92
CA LEU A 447 27.28 31.11 16.28
C LEU A 447 27.98 32.15 15.40
N LYS A 448 29.22 31.88 15.00
CA LYS A 448 30.03 32.75 14.11
C LYS A 448 29.26 33.24 12.87
N LYS A 449 28.54 32.36 12.19
CA LYS A 449 27.72 32.72 11.01
C LYS A 449 26.58 33.69 11.31
N ASP A 450 26.05 33.64 12.53
CA ASP A 450 24.95 34.51 12.97
C ASP A 450 25.50 35.89 13.35
N HIS A 451 26.71 35.95 13.91
CA HIS A 451 27.44 37.22 14.11
C HIS A 451 27.75 37.91 12.78
N ILE A 452 28.32 37.20 11.81
CA ILE A 452 28.61 37.75 10.47
C ILE A 452 27.32 38.27 9.81
N ARG A 453 26.24 37.49 9.84
CA ARG A 453 24.94 37.92 9.29
C ARG A 453 24.37 39.15 10.01
N ARG A 454 24.58 39.26 11.33
CA ARG A 454 24.15 40.42 12.13
C ARG A 454 24.95 41.65 11.75
N GLU A 455 26.26 41.53 11.60
CA GLU A 455 27.14 42.62 11.15
C GLU A 455 26.80 43.09 9.74
N GLU A 456 26.57 42.17 8.80
CA GLU A 456 26.11 42.51 7.45
C GLU A 456 24.76 43.24 7.47
N ARG A 457 23.83 42.81 8.33
CA ARG A 457 22.54 43.48 8.51
C ARG A 457 22.73 44.90 9.04
N LEU A 458 23.54 45.08 10.09
CA LEU A 458 23.86 46.39 10.65
C LEU A 458 24.56 47.29 9.64
N ARG A 459 25.46 46.73 8.82
CA ARG A 459 26.14 47.47 7.73
C ARG A 459 25.14 47.94 6.68
N LYS A 460 24.21 47.09 6.26
CA LYS A 460 23.13 47.45 5.32
C LYS A 460 22.19 48.51 5.89
N GLU A 461 21.82 48.40 7.16
CA GLU A 461 20.99 49.38 7.86
C GLU A 461 21.69 50.75 7.97
N ARG A 462 22.99 50.76 8.32
CA ARG A 462 23.81 52.00 8.34
C ARG A 462 23.91 52.65 6.96
N ALA A 463 24.13 51.85 5.91
CA ALA A 463 24.18 52.34 4.55
C ALA A 463 22.81 52.91 4.09
N ALA A 464 21.71 52.23 4.38
CA ALA A 464 20.37 52.70 4.07
C ALA A 464 20.04 54.04 4.78
N ARG A 465 20.38 54.17 6.06
CA ARG A 465 20.24 55.42 6.82
C ARG A 465 21.11 56.55 6.25
N ALA A 466 22.31 56.25 5.77
CA ALA A 466 23.19 57.24 5.14
C ALA A 466 22.61 57.74 3.80
N VAL A 467 22.04 56.85 2.99
CA VAL A 467 21.33 57.23 1.75
C VAL A 467 20.11 58.09 2.05
N GLU A 468 19.30 57.72 3.05
CA GLU A 468 18.13 58.50 3.47
C GLU A 468 18.53 59.90 3.95
N ARG A 469 19.63 60.01 4.71
CA ARG A 469 20.18 61.31 5.12
C ARG A 469 20.62 62.15 3.93
N LYS A 470 21.39 61.60 2.98
CA LYS A 470 21.81 62.30 1.77
C LYS A 470 20.61 62.78 0.93
N ALA A 471 19.57 61.95 0.80
CA ALA A 471 18.36 62.33 0.08
C ALA A 471 17.56 63.44 0.76
N LYS A 472 17.56 63.50 2.11
CA LYS A 472 16.95 64.60 2.87
C LYS A 472 17.77 65.90 2.75
N THR A 473 19.10 65.81 2.73
CA THR A 473 19.97 66.98 2.53
C THR A 473 19.88 67.53 1.12
N ALA A 474 19.66 66.69 0.09
CA ALA A 474 19.50 67.14 -1.30
C ALA A 474 18.10 67.71 -1.64
N LYS A 475 17.13 67.58 -0.72
CA LYS A 475 15.78 68.17 -0.85
C LYS A 475 15.62 69.50 -0.09
N LYS A 476 16.61 69.86 0.73
CA LYS A 476 16.77 71.17 1.34
C LYS A 476 17.75 71.95 0.47
#